data_AF-A0A915UA80-F1
#
_entry.id   AF-A0A915UA80-F1
#
_cell.length_a   1.000
_cell.length_b   1.000
_cell.length_c   1.000
_cell.angle_alpha   90.00
_cell.angle_beta   90.00
_cell.angle_gamma   90.00
#
_symmetry.space_group_name_H-M   'P 1'
#
loop_
_entity.id
_entity.type
_entity.pdbx_description
1 polymer ?
#
loop_
_entity_poly.entity_id
_entity_poly.type
_entity_poly.pdbx_seq_one_letter_code
_entity_poly.pdbx_strand_id
1 'polypeptide(L)'
;MDHSTGLSKEEQWRAAWAWVEANRYMVKAMAARYLKFMASDQEDIIQEAVIVAYQVLNTLARKNVPASRYGAYFRTMFRTRCIKLAAGGRVTTTFDLDKIPVISPDTDFYEVDKAIIEAALQIMTDRQRQVFRWILEQPEPINATAVARKFGIQNRSARKLINSGIKRIRRNKNIADQYRPVRTAVSDSPQTLAMDAG
;
A
#
# COMPACT_ATOMS: atom_id res chain seq x y z
N MET A 1 8.68 10.26 -29.91
CA MET A 1 8.57 8.91 -29.31
C MET A 1 9.00 9.05 -27.87
N ASP A 2 8.05 9.13 -26.94
CA ASP A 2 8.33 9.29 -25.51
C ASP A 2 7.86 8.05 -24.76
N HIS A 3 8.80 7.29 -24.22
CA HIS A 3 8.55 6.08 -23.46
C HIS A 3 8.37 6.43 -21.97
N SER A 4 7.19 6.91 -21.60
CA SER A 4 6.77 6.98 -20.19
C SER A 4 5.77 5.88 -19.89
N THR A 5 6.26 4.71 -19.51
CA THR A 5 5.45 3.58 -19.00
C THR A 5 5.84 3.26 -17.56
N GLY A 6 5.85 4.27 -16.69
CA GLY A 6 5.89 4.06 -15.25
C GLY A 6 4.48 3.78 -14.72
N LEU A 7 4.24 2.58 -14.18
CA LEU A 7 2.98 2.26 -13.49
C LEU A 7 2.68 3.30 -12.40
N SER A 8 1.44 3.79 -12.34
CA SER A 8 0.94 4.68 -11.27
C SER A 8 1.13 4.06 -9.89
N LYS A 9 1.21 4.88 -8.82
CA LYS A 9 1.31 4.38 -7.43
C LYS A 9 0.21 3.38 -7.08
N GLU A 10 -1.00 3.62 -7.58
CA GLU A 10 -2.14 2.72 -7.40
C GLU A 10 -1.96 1.42 -8.18
N GLU A 11 -1.45 1.50 -9.40
CA GLU A 11 -1.16 0.32 -10.22
C GLU A 11 -0.03 -0.51 -9.63
N GLN A 12 1.00 0.13 -9.08
CA GLN A 12 2.07 -0.53 -8.33
C GLN A 12 1.54 -1.16 -7.04
N TRP A 13 0.62 -0.50 -6.34
CA TRP A 13 -0.03 -1.09 -5.16
C TRP A 13 -0.87 -2.31 -5.54
N ARG A 14 -1.67 -2.22 -6.61
CA ARG A 14 -2.44 -3.36 -7.15
C ARG A 14 -1.51 -4.48 -7.62
N ALA A 15 -0.42 -4.15 -8.29
CA ALA A 15 0.59 -5.12 -8.73
C ALA A 15 1.28 -5.80 -7.55
N ALA A 16 1.64 -5.05 -6.50
CA ALA A 16 2.20 -5.60 -5.26
C ALA A 16 1.20 -6.56 -4.58
N TRP A 17 -0.06 -6.15 -4.49
CA TRP A 17 -1.13 -6.98 -3.94
C TRP A 17 -1.32 -8.26 -4.76
N ALA A 18 -1.49 -8.15 -6.08
CA ALA A 18 -1.67 -9.28 -6.98
C ALA A 18 -0.48 -10.23 -6.95
N TRP A 19 0.74 -9.70 -6.90
CA TRP A 19 1.94 -10.52 -6.80
C TRP A 19 2.01 -11.28 -5.48
N VAL A 20 1.72 -10.64 -4.34
CA VAL A 20 1.71 -11.31 -3.03
C VAL A 20 0.60 -12.36 -2.97
N GLU A 21 -0.57 -12.07 -3.54
CA GLU A 21 -1.69 -13.00 -3.62
C GLU A 21 -1.31 -14.25 -4.43
N ALA A 22 -0.69 -14.07 -5.60
CA ALA A 22 -0.18 -15.15 -6.44
C ALA A 22 0.95 -15.95 -5.77
N ASN A 23 1.70 -15.35 -4.84
CA ASN A 23 2.85 -15.94 -4.16
C ASN A 23 2.60 -16.25 -2.67
N ARG A 24 1.34 -16.39 -2.25
CA ARG A 24 0.98 -16.55 -0.83
C ARG A 24 1.70 -17.70 -0.15
N TYR A 25 1.80 -18.85 -0.81
CA TYR A 25 2.47 -20.02 -0.21
C TYR A 25 3.94 -19.72 0.12
N MET A 26 4.68 -19.10 -0.80
CA MET A 26 6.06 -18.70 -0.58
C MET A 26 6.18 -17.69 0.56
N VAL A 27 5.30 -16.68 0.60
CA VAL A 27 5.26 -15.69 1.69
C VAL A 27 5.05 -16.36 3.04
N LYS A 28 4.10 -17.30 3.14
CA LYS A 28 3.86 -18.08 4.36
C LYS A 28 5.08 -18.91 4.74
N ALA A 29 5.66 -19.65 3.81
CA ALA A 29 6.83 -20.50 4.05
C ALA A 29 8.05 -19.70 4.52
N MET A 30 8.25 -18.49 3.97
CA MET A 30 9.31 -17.59 4.39
C MET A 30 9.14 -17.12 5.84
N ALA A 31 7.90 -16.75 6.21
CA ALA A 31 7.56 -16.26 7.54
C ALA A 31 7.46 -17.38 8.60
N ALA A 32 7.16 -18.62 8.19
CA ALA A 32 6.84 -19.74 9.08
C ALA A 32 7.87 -19.95 10.21
N ARG A 33 9.16 -19.85 9.90
CA ARG A 33 10.25 -20.04 10.87
C ARG A 33 10.31 -18.97 11.96
N TYR A 34 9.67 -17.82 11.73
CA TYR A 34 9.70 -16.65 12.61
C TYR A 34 8.37 -16.44 13.35
N LEU A 35 7.26 -16.98 12.83
CA LEU A 35 5.91 -16.77 13.35
C LEU A 35 5.77 -17.05 14.85
N LYS A 36 6.41 -18.10 15.36
CA LYS A 36 6.37 -18.46 16.79
C LYS A 36 6.93 -17.38 17.73
N PHE A 37 7.72 -16.45 17.20
CA PHE A 37 8.32 -15.34 17.95
C PHE A 37 7.66 -13.99 17.63
N MET A 38 6.71 -13.95 16.70
CA MET A 38 6.04 -12.72 16.27
C MET A 38 4.73 -12.53 17.02
N ALA A 39 4.43 -11.29 17.42
CA ALA A 39 3.08 -10.89 17.80
C ALA A 39 2.26 -10.46 16.55
N SER A 40 2.19 -11.34 15.57
CA SER A 40 1.52 -11.12 14.28
C SER A 40 0.77 -12.37 13.85
N ASP A 41 -0.44 -12.20 13.31
CA ASP A 41 -1.20 -13.29 12.71
C ASP A 41 -0.89 -13.45 11.21
N GLN A 42 -1.51 -14.43 10.58
CA GLN A 42 -1.25 -14.74 9.17
C GLN A 42 -1.65 -13.59 8.22
N GLU A 43 -2.62 -12.77 8.59
CA GLU A 43 -3.07 -11.62 7.81
C GLU A 43 -2.07 -10.47 7.94
N ASP A 44 -1.54 -10.22 9.14
CA ASP A 44 -0.49 -9.24 9.38
C ASP A 44 0.75 -9.52 8.51
N ILE A 45 1.13 -10.80 8.37
CA ILE A 45 2.25 -11.22 7.52
C ILE A 45 1.99 -10.93 6.03
N ILE A 46 0.76 -11.14 5.57
CA ILE A 46 0.39 -10.87 4.17
C ILE A 46 0.42 -9.37 3.90
N GLN A 47 -0.10 -8.55 4.81
CA GLN A 47 -0.05 -7.10 4.67
C GLN A 47 1.39 -6.57 4.69
N GLU A 48 2.25 -7.07 5.57
CA GLU A 48 3.68 -6.72 5.58
C GLU A 48 4.38 -7.18 4.30
N ALA A 49 3.99 -8.32 3.73
CA ALA A 49 4.49 -8.77 2.43
C ALA A 49 4.07 -7.81 1.31
N VAL A 50 2.81 -7.34 1.28
CA VAL A 50 2.35 -6.35 0.28
C VAL A 50 3.14 -5.06 0.39
N ILE A 51 3.39 -4.58 1.61
CA ILE A 51 4.20 -3.38 1.82
C ILE A 51 5.62 -3.57 1.29
N VAL A 52 6.25 -4.71 1.58
CA VAL A 52 7.58 -5.02 1.05
C VAL A 52 7.58 -5.16 -0.48
N ALA A 53 6.57 -5.82 -1.06
CA ALA A 53 6.39 -5.95 -2.49
C ALA A 53 6.30 -4.58 -3.18
N TYR A 54 5.47 -3.68 -2.64
CA TYR A 54 5.36 -2.30 -3.10
C TYR A 54 6.67 -1.53 -2.98
N GLN A 55 7.39 -1.68 -1.86
CA GLN A 55 8.71 -1.06 -1.67
C GLN A 55 9.74 -1.56 -2.68
N VAL A 56 9.69 -2.85 -3.05
CA VAL A 56 10.57 -3.42 -4.07
C VAL A 56 10.21 -2.90 -5.45
N LEU A 57 8.92 -2.84 -5.82
CA LEU A 57 8.48 -2.24 -7.10
C LEU A 57 9.00 -0.80 -7.23
N ASN A 58 8.79 0.01 -6.19
CA ASN A 58 9.32 1.36 -6.11
C ASN A 58 10.85 1.39 -6.22
N THR A 59 11.56 0.47 -5.56
CA THR A 59 13.03 0.42 -5.61
C THR A 59 13.53 0.06 -7.01
N LEU A 60 12.91 -0.91 -7.69
CA LEU A 60 13.30 -1.30 -9.04
C LEU A 60 13.02 -0.19 -10.04
N ALA A 61 11.83 0.44 -9.95
CA ALA A 61 11.45 1.56 -10.80
C ALA A 61 12.38 2.77 -10.57
N ARG A 62 12.66 3.13 -9.31
CA ARG A 62 13.54 4.25 -8.96
C ARG A 62 15.00 4.01 -9.35
N LYS A 63 15.48 2.76 -9.32
CA LYS A 63 16.88 2.41 -9.57
C LYS A 63 17.15 1.85 -10.97
N ASN A 64 16.14 1.86 -11.85
CA ASN A 64 16.18 1.22 -13.17
C ASN A 64 16.76 -0.20 -13.13
N VAL A 65 16.45 -0.96 -12.07
CA VAL A 65 16.94 -2.33 -11.89
C VAL A 65 15.99 -3.27 -12.65
N PRO A 66 16.52 -4.26 -13.39
CA PRO A 66 15.67 -5.19 -14.15
C PRO A 66 14.62 -5.87 -13.28
N ALA A 67 13.39 -5.95 -13.80
CA ALA A 67 12.26 -6.62 -13.14
C ALA A 67 12.56 -8.09 -12.77
N SER A 68 13.47 -8.76 -13.49
CA SER A 68 13.94 -10.12 -13.18
C SER A 68 14.54 -10.25 -11.77
N ARG A 69 15.04 -9.15 -11.17
CA ARG A 69 15.59 -9.14 -9.80
C ARG A 69 14.53 -8.98 -8.71
N TYR A 70 13.27 -8.74 -9.06
CA TYR A 70 12.18 -8.51 -8.12
C TYR A 70 12.09 -9.58 -7.02
N GLY A 71 12.05 -10.86 -7.42
CA GLY A 71 11.92 -11.96 -6.47
C GLY A 71 13.11 -12.07 -5.49
N ALA A 72 14.32 -11.68 -5.92
CA ALA A 72 15.50 -11.67 -5.05
C ALA A 72 15.44 -10.53 -4.02
N TYR A 73 15.11 -9.32 -4.47
CA TYR A 73 14.94 -8.14 -3.61
C TYR A 73 13.83 -8.36 -2.59
N PHE A 74 12.67 -8.85 -3.05
CA PHE A 74 11.55 -9.21 -2.19
C PHE A 74 11.96 -10.20 -1.11
N ARG A 75 12.61 -11.32 -1.48
CA ARG A 75 13.00 -12.35 -0.52
C ARG A 75 13.92 -11.80 0.58
N THR A 76 14.90 -11.00 0.19
CA THR A 76 15.84 -10.37 1.14
C THR A 76 15.11 -9.41 2.06
N MET A 77 14.38 -8.44 1.50
CA MET A 77 13.67 -7.43 2.29
C MET A 77 12.62 -8.03 3.22
N PHE A 78 11.84 -8.99 2.71
CA PHE A 78 10.78 -9.62 3.47
C PHE A 78 11.32 -10.51 4.59
N ARG A 79 12.44 -11.22 4.36
CA ARG A 79 13.11 -11.99 5.42
C ARG A 79 13.65 -11.07 6.51
N THR A 80 14.29 -9.96 6.15
CA THR A 80 14.74 -8.94 7.11
C THR A 80 13.57 -8.37 7.91
N ARG A 81 12.42 -8.13 7.25
CA ARG A 81 11.18 -7.71 7.92
C ARG A 81 10.70 -8.75 8.92
N CYS A 82 10.70 -10.02 8.54
CA CYS A 82 10.32 -11.12 9.42
C CYS A 82 11.22 -11.23 10.67
N ILE A 83 12.54 -11.17 10.50
CA ILE A 83 13.50 -11.21 11.62
C ILE A 83 13.23 -10.05 12.58
N LYS A 84 13.02 -8.84 12.05
CA LYS A 84 12.72 -7.65 12.83
C LYS A 84 11.42 -7.79 13.64
N LEU A 85 10.38 -8.35 13.04
CA LEU A 85 9.11 -8.63 13.73
C LEU A 85 9.25 -9.70 14.82
N ALA A 86 10.06 -10.73 14.60
CA ALA A 86 10.30 -11.82 15.54
C ALA A 86 11.20 -11.43 16.72
N ALA A 87 12.14 -10.52 16.52
CA ALA A 87 13.04 -10.05 17.58
C ALA A 87 12.34 -9.16 18.63
N GLY A 88 11.01 -8.96 18.53
CA GLY A 88 10.29 -7.91 19.27
C GLY A 88 10.84 -6.50 18.99
N GLY A 89 11.72 -6.39 17.99
CA GLY A 89 12.58 -5.25 17.77
C GLY A 89 11.76 -4.06 17.31
N ARG A 90 11.91 -2.94 18.01
CA ARG A 90 11.67 -1.63 17.41
C ARG A 90 12.56 -1.56 16.16
N VAL A 91 11.95 -1.58 14.98
CA VAL A 91 12.61 -1.10 13.78
C VAL A 91 12.62 0.42 13.88
N THR A 92 13.52 0.96 14.68
CA THR A 92 13.96 2.33 14.50
C THR A 92 14.68 2.36 13.17
N THR A 93 14.00 2.86 12.14
CA THR A 93 14.67 3.47 11.01
C THR A 93 15.38 4.71 11.53
N THR A 94 16.55 4.55 12.14
CA THR A 94 17.59 5.57 11.98
C THR A 94 18.15 5.34 10.58
N PHE A 95 17.33 5.72 9.60
CA PHE A 95 17.77 5.99 8.24
C PHE A 95 18.29 7.43 8.33
N ASP A 96 19.60 7.60 8.24
CA ASP A 96 20.23 8.91 8.22
C ASP A 96 19.99 9.54 6.84
N LEU A 97 19.04 10.46 6.77
CA LEU A 97 18.59 11.14 5.56
C LEU A 97 19.62 12.17 5.06
N ASP A 98 20.61 12.53 5.89
CA ASP A 98 21.60 13.57 5.57
C ASP A 98 22.70 13.09 4.59
N LYS A 99 22.67 11.80 4.19
CA LYS A 99 23.65 11.18 3.29
C LYS A 99 23.15 10.90 1.87
N ILE A 100 21.97 11.40 1.49
CA ILE A 100 21.43 11.21 0.14
C ILE A 100 20.99 12.57 -0.42
N PRO A 101 21.53 13.02 -1.57
CA PRO A 101 21.19 14.34 -2.09
C PRO A 101 19.73 14.37 -2.58
N VAL A 102 19.02 15.40 -2.12
CA VAL A 102 17.61 15.69 -2.38
C VAL A 102 17.50 16.60 -3.61
N ILE A 103 16.55 16.33 -4.52
CA ILE A 103 16.08 17.31 -5.51
C ILE A 103 14.55 17.29 -5.53
N SER A 104 13.97 18.50 -5.47
CA SER A 104 12.55 18.81 -5.18
C SER A 104 11.62 18.76 -6.41
N PRO A 105 10.28 18.76 -6.19
CA PRO A 105 9.24 18.32 -7.13
C PRO A 105 8.41 19.48 -7.71
N ASP A 106 7.57 19.19 -8.70
CA ASP A 106 6.25 19.80 -8.85
C ASP A 106 5.30 18.78 -9.51
N THR A 107 4.07 18.67 -9.00
CA THR A 107 3.12 17.58 -9.30
C THR A 107 1.68 18.06 -9.17
N ASP A 108 0.84 17.78 -10.17
CA ASP A 108 -0.62 17.89 -10.07
C ASP A 108 -1.26 16.51 -9.85
N PHE A 109 -2.04 16.37 -8.78
CA PHE A 109 -2.65 15.12 -8.31
C PHE A 109 -4.15 15.08 -8.61
N TYR A 110 -4.66 13.89 -8.98
CA TYR A 110 -6.10 13.59 -9.05
C TYR A 110 -6.71 13.46 -7.64
N GLU A 111 -7.88 14.07 -7.45
CA GLU A 111 -8.53 14.21 -6.15
C GLU A 111 -9.25 12.92 -5.73
N VAL A 112 -8.82 12.36 -4.61
CA VAL A 112 -9.51 11.27 -3.90
C VAL A 112 -10.83 11.82 -3.35
N ASP A 113 -11.96 11.16 -3.64
CA ASP A 113 -13.28 11.60 -3.17
C ASP A 113 -13.37 11.59 -1.64
N LYS A 114 -13.21 12.78 -1.05
CA LYS A 114 -13.18 13.03 0.39
C LYS A 114 -14.48 12.62 1.07
N ALA A 115 -15.61 12.63 0.37
CA ALA A 115 -16.91 12.28 0.93
C ALA A 115 -16.99 10.78 1.28
N ILE A 116 -16.45 9.92 0.41
CA ILE A 116 -16.42 8.46 0.62
C ILE A 116 -15.51 8.10 1.80
N ILE A 117 -14.34 8.74 1.87
CA ILE A 117 -13.41 8.54 2.99
C ILE A 117 -14.06 8.93 4.30
N GLU A 118 -14.68 10.11 4.37
CA GLU A 118 -15.29 10.58 5.62
C GLU A 118 -16.46 9.67 6.03
N ALA A 119 -17.30 9.21 5.10
CA ALA A 119 -18.37 8.25 5.38
C ALA A 119 -17.82 6.93 5.95
N ALA A 120 -16.71 6.41 5.39
CA ALA A 120 -16.06 5.20 5.91
C ALA A 120 -15.45 5.38 7.31
N LEU A 121 -14.92 6.58 7.60
CA LEU A 121 -14.36 6.96 8.89
C LEU A 121 -15.45 7.12 9.97
N GLN A 122 -16.67 7.53 9.60
CA GLN A 122 -17.79 7.71 10.55
C GLN A 122 -18.25 6.40 11.22
N ILE A 123 -18.03 5.25 10.57
CA ILE A 123 -18.33 3.91 11.12
C ILE A 123 -17.40 3.53 12.28
N MET A 124 -16.21 4.13 12.33
CA MET A 124 -15.19 3.77 13.30
C MET A 124 -15.40 4.44 14.65
N THR A 125 -14.81 3.86 15.70
CA THR A 125 -14.71 4.55 17.00
C THR A 125 -13.82 5.78 16.88
N ASP A 126 -13.96 6.76 17.77
CA ASP A 126 -13.16 8.00 17.72
C ASP A 126 -11.66 7.75 17.68
N ARG A 127 -11.20 6.78 18.49
CA ARG A 127 -9.78 6.40 18.53
C ARG A 127 -9.31 5.75 17.23
N GLN A 128 -10.15 4.94 16.59
CA GLN A 128 -9.87 4.38 15.27
C GLN A 128 -9.86 5.47 14.21
N ARG A 129 -10.83 6.38 14.22
CA ARG A 129 -10.93 7.50 13.29
C ARG A 129 -9.69 8.38 13.31
N GLN A 130 -9.20 8.73 14.50
CA GLN A 130 -7.95 9.48 14.66
C GLN A 130 -6.75 8.76 14.02
N VAL A 131 -6.64 7.44 14.26
CA VAL A 131 -5.55 6.64 13.68
C VAL A 131 -5.66 6.57 12.17
N PHE A 132 -6.84 6.32 11.61
CA PHE A 132 -7.03 6.17 10.17
C PHE A 132 -6.89 7.50 9.42
N ARG A 133 -7.38 8.63 9.97
CA ARG A 133 -7.11 9.96 9.40
C ARG A 133 -5.61 10.21 9.30
N TRP A 134 -4.89 9.97 10.40
CA TRP A 134 -3.44 10.14 10.40
C TRP A 134 -2.74 9.20 9.40
N ILE A 135 -3.19 7.95 9.26
CA ILE A 135 -2.65 7.01 8.25
C ILE A 135 -2.86 7.55 6.83
N LEU A 136 -4.04 8.09 6.53
CA LEU A 136 -4.39 8.61 5.20
C LEU A 136 -3.65 9.90 4.86
N GLU A 137 -3.25 10.68 5.87
CA GLU A 137 -2.43 11.89 5.71
C GLU A 137 -0.95 11.58 5.41
N GLN A 138 -0.53 10.31 5.45
CA GLN A 138 0.88 9.98 5.23
C GLN A 138 1.23 10.00 3.73
N PRO A 139 2.37 10.60 3.36
CA PRO A 139 2.80 10.70 1.95
C PRO A 139 3.22 9.36 1.33
N GLU A 140 3.56 8.39 2.17
CA GLU A 140 3.87 7.01 1.78
C GLU A 140 3.20 6.01 2.74
N PRO A 141 2.92 4.76 2.30
CA PRO A 141 2.33 3.74 3.16
C PRO A 141 3.16 3.49 4.42
N ILE A 142 2.51 3.60 5.58
CA ILE A 142 3.14 3.39 6.87
C ILE A 142 2.78 2.04 7.49
N ASN A 143 3.66 1.54 8.37
CA ASN A 143 3.43 0.30 9.11
C ASN A 143 2.85 0.58 10.52
N ALA A 144 2.34 -0.47 11.18
CA ALA A 144 1.76 -0.36 12.52
C ALA A 144 2.73 0.13 13.60
N THR A 145 4.05 0.04 13.37
CA THR A 145 5.06 0.57 14.29
C THR A 145 5.09 2.11 14.27
N ALA A 146 4.93 2.71 13.09
CA ALA A 146 4.83 4.16 12.95
C ALA A 146 3.58 4.69 13.67
N VAL A 147 2.46 3.98 13.51
CA VAL A 147 1.21 4.25 14.25
C VAL A 147 1.41 4.13 15.76
N ALA A 148 1.99 3.02 16.21
CA ALA A 148 2.25 2.77 17.63
C ALA A 148 3.07 3.90 18.27
N ARG A 149 4.10 4.38 17.56
CA ARG A 149 4.95 5.49 17.99
C ARG A 149 4.17 6.81 18.04
N LYS A 150 3.43 7.14 16.99
CA LYS A 150 2.64 8.39 16.92
C LYS A 150 1.63 8.51 18.06
N PHE A 151 0.97 7.39 18.39
CA PHE A 151 -0.12 7.37 19.37
C PHE A 151 0.29 6.89 20.76
N GLY A 152 1.58 6.62 21.00
CA GLY A 152 2.10 6.19 22.30
C GLY A 152 1.56 4.84 22.77
N ILE A 153 1.21 3.95 21.83
CA ILE A 153 0.62 2.63 22.14
C ILE A 153 1.58 1.50 21.78
N GLN A 154 1.34 0.31 22.33
CA GLN A 154 2.08 -0.89 21.94
C GLN A 154 1.77 -1.27 20.49
N ASN A 155 2.75 -1.85 19.79
CA ASN A 155 2.63 -2.27 18.38
C ASN A 155 1.46 -3.25 18.18
N ARG A 156 1.30 -4.20 19.09
CA ARG A 156 0.17 -5.14 19.11
C ARG A 156 -1.18 -4.42 19.21
N SER A 157 -1.27 -3.39 20.05
CA SER A 157 -2.48 -2.58 20.19
C SER A 157 -2.77 -1.78 18.92
N ALA A 158 -1.75 -1.22 18.28
CA ALA A 158 -1.89 -0.54 17.00
C ALA A 158 -2.42 -1.48 15.91
N ARG A 159 -1.83 -2.68 15.75
CA ARG A 159 -2.33 -3.70 14.80
C ARG A 159 -3.77 -4.08 15.08
N LYS A 160 -4.11 -4.38 16.34
CA LYS A 160 -5.48 -4.73 16.75
C LYS A 160 -6.48 -3.62 16.41
N LEU A 161 -6.09 -2.37 16.65
CA LEU A 161 -6.91 -1.19 16.39
C LEU A 161 -7.15 -0.97 14.89
N ILE A 162 -6.10 -1.11 14.07
CA ILE A 162 -6.18 -1.02 12.61
C ILE A 162 -7.04 -2.17 12.04
N ASN A 163 -6.72 -3.42 12.39
CA ASN A 163 -7.43 -4.60 11.87
C ASN A 163 -8.91 -4.61 12.27
N SER A 164 -9.24 -4.17 13.48
CA SER A 164 -10.65 -4.04 13.90
C SER A 164 -11.37 -2.91 13.16
N GLY A 165 -10.69 -1.81 12.83
CA GLY A 165 -11.25 -0.73 11.99
C GLY A 165 -11.54 -1.19 10.56
N ILE A 166 -10.58 -1.88 9.92
CA ILE A 166 -10.77 -2.46 8.59
C ILE A 166 -11.93 -3.46 8.59
N LYS A 167 -12.02 -4.33 9.61
CA LYS A 167 -13.14 -5.28 9.74
C LYS A 167 -14.50 -4.58 9.88
N ARG A 168 -14.58 -3.42 10.54
CA ARG A 168 -15.82 -2.64 10.65
C ARG A 168 -16.25 -2.08 9.30
N ILE A 169 -15.34 -1.47 8.53
CA ILE A 169 -15.64 -1.01 7.17
C ILE A 169 -16.12 -2.18 6.30
N ARG A 170 -15.39 -3.30 6.31
CA ARG A 170 -15.73 -4.49 5.49
C ARG A 170 -17.09 -5.09 5.80
N ARG A 171 -17.60 -4.96 7.02
CA ARG A 171 -18.93 -5.43 7.40
C ARG A 171 -20.04 -4.46 6.94
N ASN A 172 -19.76 -3.17 6.88
CA ASN A 172 -20.69 -2.14 6.43
C ASN A 172 -20.53 -1.86 4.92
N LYS A 173 -20.78 -2.90 4.10
CA LYS A 173 -20.62 -2.85 2.63
C LYS A 173 -21.50 -1.81 1.91
N ASN A 174 -22.52 -1.27 2.57
CA ASN A 174 -23.48 -0.34 1.97
C ASN A 174 -22.87 1.00 1.48
N ILE A 175 -21.64 1.37 1.90
CA ILE A 175 -21.02 2.63 1.47
C ILE A 175 -20.30 2.51 0.12
N ALA A 176 -19.72 1.34 -0.20
CA ALA A 176 -19.01 1.13 -1.47
C ALA A 176 -19.96 0.91 -2.66
N ASP A 177 -21.15 0.34 -2.41
CA ASP A 177 -22.16 0.10 -3.45
C ASP A 177 -22.95 1.37 -3.81
N GLN A 178 -23.00 2.37 -2.93
CA GLN A 178 -23.72 3.63 -3.15
C GLN A 178 -22.98 4.62 -4.06
N TYR A 179 -21.67 4.46 -4.23
CA TYR A 179 -20.81 5.34 -5.02
C TYR A 179 -20.03 4.56 -6.07
N ARG A 180 -20.74 3.73 -6.83
CA ARG A 180 -20.19 3.16 -8.07
C ARG A 180 -20.09 4.32 -9.08
N PRO A 181 -18.90 4.63 -9.64
CA PRO A 181 -18.79 5.72 -10.60
C PRO A 181 -19.74 5.44 -11.76
N VAL A 182 -20.67 6.37 -12.01
CA VAL A 182 -21.43 6.42 -13.26
C VAL A 182 -20.38 6.53 -14.35
N ARG A 183 -20.28 5.51 -15.20
CA ARG A 183 -19.53 5.62 -16.46
C ARG A 183 -20.13 6.81 -17.20
N THR A 184 -19.50 7.97 -17.15
CA THR A 184 -19.76 9.02 -18.14
C THR A 184 -19.31 8.43 -19.46
N ALA A 185 -20.29 7.97 -20.24
CA ALA A 185 -20.09 7.62 -21.63
C ALA A 185 -19.44 8.83 -22.30
N VAL A 186 -18.17 8.68 -22.69
CA VAL A 186 -17.54 9.63 -23.59
C VAL A 186 -18.33 9.55 -24.88
N SER A 187 -18.88 10.70 -25.29
CA SER A 187 -19.61 10.87 -26.52
C SER A 187 -18.73 10.50 -27.71
N ASP A 188 -19.05 9.41 -28.39
CA ASP A 188 -18.51 9.15 -29.73
C ASP A 188 -19.25 10.02 -30.74
N SER A 189 -18.55 11.03 -31.27
CA SER A 189 -18.61 11.50 -32.67
C SER A 189 -17.87 12.84 -32.82
N PRO A 190 -17.39 13.23 -34.02
CA PRO A 190 -17.06 12.44 -35.22
C PRO A 190 -15.72 12.86 -35.88
N GLN A 191 -15.05 12.00 -36.65
CA GLN A 191 -14.16 12.47 -37.73
C GLN A 191 -14.30 11.65 -39.01
N THR A 192 -14.91 12.33 -39.98
CA THR A 192 -14.88 12.23 -41.44
C THR A 192 -13.72 11.42 -42.05
N LEU A 193 -14.08 10.39 -42.81
CA LEU A 193 -13.25 9.79 -43.86
C LEU A 193 -13.86 10.18 -45.20
N ALA A 194 -13.23 11.13 -45.89
CA ALA A 194 -13.44 11.37 -47.30
C ALA A 194 -12.65 10.31 -48.10
N MET A 195 -13.35 9.45 -48.81
CA MET A 195 -12.84 8.70 -49.95
C MET A 195 -13.95 8.67 -50.99
N ASP A 196 -13.94 9.65 -51.89
CA ASP A 196 -14.62 9.51 -53.18
C ASP A 196 -13.64 8.86 -54.16
N ALA A 197 -14.08 7.74 -54.71
CA ALA A 197 -13.54 7.13 -55.91
C ALA A 197 -14.39 7.61 -57.09
N GLY A 198 -13.73 8.21 -58.08
CA GLY A 198 -14.30 8.64 -59.36
C GLY A 198 -13.19 9.14 -60.26
#